data_AF-A0AAU5GVS8-F1
#
_entry.id   AF-A0AAU5GVS8-F1
#
_cell.length_a   1.000
_cell.length_b   1.000
_cell.length_c   1.000
_cell.angle_alpha   90.00
_cell.angle_beta   90.00
_cell.angle_gamma   90.00
#
_symmetry.space_group_name_H-M   'P 1'
#
loop_
_entity.id
_entity.type
_entity.pdbx_description
1 polymer ?
#
loop_
_entity_poly.entity_id
_entity_poly.type
_entity_poly.pdbx_seq_one_letter_code
_entity_poly.pdbx_strand_id
1 'polypeptide(L)'
;MSPLPPRVVVVGCPDDERVSRATRLARAFRVPRLPFEDAASVNERQGYVIDGPPESEDGLAAMLALPADLVVHLRPPGGRDDSGMCRVLDYYEARGVVQAFPPDAEDEDIIVAIEAAVRVSRPGAVPSRRGAAPLF
;
A
#
# COMPACT_ATOMS: atom_id res chain seq x y z
N MET A 1 -1.32 -20.67 -0.66
CA MET A 1 -2.36 -19.64 -0.43
C MET A 1 -2.06 -18.53 -1.41
N SER A 2 -2.98 -18.18 -2.31
CA SER A 2 -2.78 -16.93 -3.07
C SER A 2 -3.07 -15.79 -2.10
N PRO A 3 -2.08 -14.95 -1.74
CA PRO A 3 -2.34 -13.80 -0.89
C PRO A 3 -3.39 -12.92 -1.58
N LEU A 4 -4.33 -12.37 -0.80
CA LEU A 4 -5.24 -11.35 -1.31
C LEU A 4 -4.39 -10.20 -1.87
N PRO A 5 -4.71 -9.68 -3.06
CA PRO A 5 -3.90 -8.64 -3.65
C PRO A 5 -3.95 -7.39 -2.76
N PRO A 6 -2.79 -6.88 -2.32
CA PRO A 6 -2.72 -5.77 -1.38
C PRO A 6 -3.06 -4.45 -2.06
N ARG A 7 -3.55 -3.51 -1.28
CA ARG A 7 -3.80 -2.11 -1.65
C ARG A 7 -2.87 -1.24 -0.83
N VAL A 8 -1.78 -0.79 -1.44
CA VAL A 8 -0.69 -0.10 -0.75
C VAL A 8 -0.52 1.29 -1.31
N VAL A 9 -0.30 2.26 -0.42
CA VAL A 9 0.16 3.60 -0.79
C VAL A 9 1.54 3.80 -0.20
N VAL A 10 2.50 4.23 -1.00
CA VAL A 10 3.88 4.52 -0.58
C VAL A 10 4.11 6.01 -0.62
N VAL A 11 4.45 6.59 0.53
CA VAL A 11 4.71 8.02 0.72
C VAL A 11 6.03 8.22 1.46
N GLY A 12 6.54 9.45 1.46
CA GLY A 12 7.86 9.79 2.01
C GLY A 12 9.01 9.53 1.02
N CYS A 13 10.24 9.77 1.47
CA CYS A 13 11.51 9.76 0.72
C CYS A 13 11.53 10.52 -0.64
N PRO A 14 12.74 10.82 -1.17
CA PRO A 14 12.88 11.37 -2.52
C PRO A 14 12.27 10.45 -3.59
N ASP A 15 11.83 11.07 -4.69
CA ASP A 15 11.08 10.41 -5.75
C ASP A 15 11.75 9.14 -6.28
N ASP A 16 13.05 9.19 -6.62
CA ASP A 16 13.76 8.05 -7.20
C ASP A 16 13.76 6.80 -6.29
N GLU A 17 13.93 7.01 -4.98
CA GLU A 17 13.96 5.92 -4.02
C GLU A 17 12.56 5.37 -3.77
N ARG A 18 11.58 6.27 -3.57
CA ARG A 18 10.16 5.90 -3.41
C ARG A 18 9.67 5.10 -4.61
N VAL A 19 9.93 5.59 -5.82
CA VAL A 19 9.58 4.97 -7.11
C VAL A 19 10.20 3.58 -7.23
N SER A 20 11.50 3.46 -6.94
CA SER A 20 12.22 2.20 -6.99
C SER A 20 11.63 1.19 -6.01
N ARG A 21 11.29 1.64 -4.81
CA ARG A 21 10.75 0.82 -3.74
C ARG A 21 9.33 0.36 -4.04
N ALA A 22 8.46 1.27 -4.45
CA ALA A 22 7.11 0.96 -4.92
C ALA A 22 7.11 -0.05 -6.07
N THR A 23 8.05 0.09 -7.01
CA THR A 23 8.22 -0.86 -8.13
C THR A 23 8.57 -2.27 -7.63
N ARG A 24 9.50 -2.40 -6.68
CA ARG A 24 9.89 -3.71 -6.11
C ARG A 24 8.75 -4.34 -5.33
N LEU A 25 8.00 -3.56 -4.54
CA LEU A 25 6.80 -4.03 -3.83
C LEU A 25 5.71 -4.51 -4.80
N ALA A 26 5.39 -3.70 -5.83
CA ALA A 26 4.40 -4.07 -6.84
C ALA A 26 4.76 -5.40 -7.53
N ARG A 27 6.05 -5.59 -7.84
CA ARG A 27 6.57 -6.83 -8.40
C ARG A 27 6.45 -8.01 -7.43
N ALA A 28 6.77 -7.82 -6.16
CA ALA A 28 6.68 -8.86 -5.13
C ALA A 28 5.24 -9.39 -4.99
N PHE A 29 4.26 -8.49 -5.00
CA PHE A 29 2.84 -8.83 -4.87
C PHE A 29 2.12 -9.11 -6.19
N ARG A 30 2.79 -8.92 -7.33
CA ARG A 30 2.21 -9.07 -8.68
C ARG A 30 0.97 -8.20 -8.90
N VAL A 31 1.02 -6.97 -8.39
CA VAL A 31 -0.03 -5.94 -8.56
C VAL A 31 0.52 -4.79 -9.40
N PRO A 32 -0.34 -3.98 -10.05
CA PRO A 32 0.12 -2.79 -10.76
C PRO A 32 0.73 -1.77 -9.78
N ARG A 33 1.85 -1.16 -10.21
CA ARG A 33 2.34 0.10 -9.67
C ARG A 33 1.68 1.23 -10.47
N LEU A 34 1.17 2.24 -9.78
CA LEU A 34 0.54 3.39 -10.40
C LEU A 34 1.09 4.69 -9.78
N PRO A 35 1.36 5.71 -10.61
CA PRO A 35 1.62 7.03 -10.07
C PRO A 35 0.36 7.57 -9.38
N PHE A 36 0.56 8.52 -8.49
CA PHE A 36 -0.51 9.11 -7.69
C PHE A 36 -1.68 9.67 -8.52
N GLU A 37 -1.40 10.27 -9.67
CA GLU A 37 -2.39 10.82 -10.61
C GLU A 37 -3.33 9.76 -11.21
N ASP A 38 -2.89 8.50 -11.29
CA ASP A 38 -3.67 7.39 -11.83
C ASP A 38 -4.51 6.67 -10.76
N ALA A 39 -4.48 7.14 -9.52
CA ALA A 39 -5.21 6.56 -8.38
C ALA A 39 -6.72 6.40 -8.65
N ALA A 40 -7.34 7.30 -9.40
CA ALA A 40 -8.76 7.22 -9.75
C ALA A 40 -9.11 6.04 -10.67
N SER A 41 -8.13 5.45 -11.35
CA SER A 41 -8.33 4.36 -12.31
C SER A 41 -8.08 2.97 -11.72
N VAL A 42 -7.84 2.86 -10.40
CA VAL A 42 -7.48 1.59 -9.76
C VAL A 42 -8.64 0.60 -9.75
N ASN A 43 -8.31 -0.67 -10.01
CA ASN A 43 -9.21 -1.79 -9.72
C ASN A 43 -8.90 -2.35 -8.33
N GLU A 44 -9.69 -1.99 -7.34
CA GLU A 44 -9.54 -2.44 -5.96
C GLU A 44 -9.52 -3.97 -5.78
N ARG A 45 -10.11 -4.74 -6.71
CA ARG A 45 -10.11 -6.21 -6.64
C ARG A 45 -8.79 -6.82 -7.10
N GLN A 46 -8.00 -6.09 -7.88
CA GLN A 46 -6.70 -6.53 -8.38
C GLN A 46 -5.54 -6.10 -7.47
N GLY A 47 -5.80 -5.24 -6.49
CA GLY A 47 -4.78 -4.61 -5.67
C GLY A 47 -3.94 -3.61 -6.46
N TYR A 48 -3.09 -2.88 -5.76
CA TYR A 48 -2.24 -1.84 -6.33
C TYR A 48 -1.14 -1.43 -5.36
N VAL A 49 -0.09 -0.84 -5.91
CA VAL A 49 0.86 0.02 -5.19
C VAL A 49 0.80 1.40 -5.82
N ILE A 50 0.38 2.40 -5.06
CA ILE A 50 0.41 3.81 -5.49
C ILE A 50 1.66 4.47 -4.92
N ASP A 51 2.36 5.26 -5.73
CA ASP A 51 3.47 6.08 -5.26
C ASP A 51 3.37 7.53 -5.73
N GLY A 52 3.86 8.44 -4.89
CA GLY A 52 3.91 9.87 -5.19
C GLY A 52 3.11 10.72 -4.21
N PRO A 53 3.49 12.00 -4.02
CA PRO A 53 2.61 12.96 -3.37
C PRO A 53 1.46 13.37 -4.32
N PRO A 54 0.33 13.84 -3.78
CA PRO A 54 -0.65 14.58 -4.57
C PRO A 54 -0.05 15.86 -5.14
N GLU A 55 -0.05 15.99 -6.47
CA GLU A 55 0.31 17.24 -7.16
C GLU A 55 -0.86 18.22 -7.27
N SER A 56 -2.08 17.77 -6.97
CA SER A 56 -3.31 18.58 -7.03
C SER A 56 -4.29 18.23 -5.90
N GLU A 57 -5.20 19.16 -5.58
CA GLU A 57 -6.26 18.92 -4.59
C GLU A 57 -7.24 17.83 -5.05
N ASP A 58 -7.56 17.76 -6.34
CA ASP A 58 -8.41 16.71 -6.91
C ASP A 58 -7.75 15.33 -6.80
N GLY A 59 -6.43 15.25 -7.04
CA GLY A 59 -5.67 14.04 -6.82
C GLY A 59 -5.69 13.62 -5.35
N LEU A 60 -5.49 14.56 -4.43
CA LEU A 60 -5.59 14.29 -2.99
C LEU A 60 -6.98 13.74 -2.63
N ALA A 61 -8.06 14.39 -3.08
CA ALA A 61 -9.41 13.94 -2.82
C ALA A 61 -9.69 12.53 -3.38
N ALA A 62 -9.24 12.25 -4.60
CA ALA A 62 -9.35 10.93 -5.22
C ALA A 62 -8.62 9.85 -4.40
N MET A 63 -7.41 10.16 -3.91
CA MET A 63 -6.63 9.23 -3.08
C MET A 63 -7.29 8.99 -1.72
N LEU A 64 -7.84 10.02 -1.07
CA LEU A 64 -8.52 9.88 0.22
C LEU A 64 -9.78 9.00 0.12
N ALA A 65 -10.38 8.89 -1.07
CA ALA A 65 -11.51 8.02 -1.32
C ALA A 65 -11.12 6.53 -1.44
N LEU A 66 -9.83 6.21 -1.64
CA LEU A 66 -9.38 4.85 -1.86
C LEU A 66 -9.24 4.04 -0.57
N PRO A 67 -9.63 2.75 -0.58
CA PRO A 67 -9.34 1.85 0.53
C PRO A 67 -7.91 1.33 0.45
N ALA A 68 -7.06 1.72 1.40
CA ALA A 68 -5.72 1.15 1.58
C ALA A 68 -5.74 0.06 2.67
N ASP A 69 -5.02 -1.05 2.44
CA ASP A 69 -4.73 -2.02 3.49
C ASP A 69 -3.57 -1.53 4.38
N LEU A 70 -2.59 -0.85 3.77
CA LEU A 70 -1.45 -0.24 4.46
C LEU A 70 -0.95 0.98 3.69
N VAL A 71 -0.57 2.02 4.42
CA VAL A 71 0.20 3.17 3.93
C VAL A 71 1.61 3.06 4.48
N VAL A 72 2.57 2.86 3.58
CA VAL A 72 3.99 2.75 3.88
C VAL A 72 4.57 4.16 3.87
N HIS A 73 4.94 4.66 5.04
CA HIS A 73 5.64 5.93 5.18
C HIS A 73 7.15 5.69 5.27
N LEU A 74 7.88 5.98 4.19
CA LEU A 74 9.34 5.92 4.14
C LEU A 74 9.92 7.23 4.67
N ARG A 75 10.47 7.21 5.89
CA ARG A 75 11.00 8.43 6.50
C ARG A 75 12.24 8.93 5.74
N PRO A 76 12.29 10.22 5.35
CA PRO A 76 13.43 10.76 4.63
C PRO A 76 14.69 10.76 5.52
N PRO A 77 15.88 10.57 4.92
CA PRO A 77 17.13 10.73 5.65
C PRO A 77 17.25 12.18 6.16
N GLY A 78 17.25 12.35 7.49
CA GLY A 78 17.31 13.68 8.12
C GLY A 78 15.96 14.26 8.59
N GLY A 79 14.85 13.54 8.41
CA GLY A 79 13.62 13.74 9.19
C GLY A 79 12.82 15.02 8.93
N ARG A 80 12.94 15.64 7.74
CA ARG A 80 12.00 16.71 7.34
C ARG A 80 10.93 16.15 6.41
N ASP A 81 9.70 16.13 6.90
CA ASP A 81 8.51 15.76 6.14
C ASP A 81 7.99 16.98 5.36
N ASP A 82 7.59 16.76 4.09
CA ASP A 82 6.99 17.80 3.24
C ASP A 82 5.51 18.04 3.61
N SER A 83 5.11 19.31 3.71
CA SER A 83 3.78 19.73 4.22
C SER A 83 2.58 19.13 3.48
N GLY A 84 2.72 18.76 2.20
CA GLY A 84 1.68 18.09 1.42
C GLY A 84 1.45 16.62 1.84
N MET A 85 2.50 15.95 2.32
CA MET A 85 2.43 14.60 2.86
C MET A 85 1.73 14.56 4.22
N CYS A 86 1.81 15.63 5.02
CA CYS A 86 1.18 15.69 6.34
C CYS A 86 -0.32 15.38 6.27
N ARG A 87 -1.06 15.94 5.29
CA ARG A 87 -2.52 15.70 5.18
C ARG A 87 -2.87 14.26 4.80
N VAL A 88 -2.08 13.63 3.93
CA VAL A 88 -2.27 12.23 3.53
C VAL A 88 -2.00 11.31 4.72
N LEU A 89 -0.90 11.57 5.43
CA LEU A 89 -0.52 10.83 6.63
C LEU A 89 -1.59 10.99 7.72
N ASP A 90 -1.97 12.21 8.08
CA ASP A 90 -3.01 12.49 9.10
C ASP A 90 -4.31 11.73 8.82
N TYR A 91 -4.75 11.71 7.55
CA TYR A 91 -5.98 11.01 7.16
C TYR A 91 -5.90 9.50 7.37
N TYR A 92 -4.81 8.86 6.94
CA TYR A 92 -4.66 7.42 7.06
C TYR A 92 -4.21 6.98 8.45
N GLU A 93 -3.52 7.85 9.20
CA GLU A 93 -3.21 7.65 10.62
C GLU A 93 -4.49 7.59 11.44
N ALA A 94 -5.46 8.49 11.19
CA ALA A 94 -6.77 8.46 11.82
C ALA A 94 -7.55 7.14 11.53
N ARG A 95 -7.18 6.43 10.46
CA ARG A 95 -7.75 5.12 10.08
C ARG A 95 -6.92 3.93 10.60
N GLY A 96 -5.78 4.19 11.24
CA GLY A 96 -4.92 3.16 11.82
C GLY A 96 -4.19 2.28 10.80
N VAL A 97 -4.00 2.77 9.56
CA VAL A 97 -3.38 2.00 8.47
C VAL A 97 -2.02 2.53 8.04
N VAL A 98 -1.43 3.48 8.77
CA VAL A 98 -0.09 4.01 8.46
C VAL A 98 0.96 3.25 9.27
N GLN A 99 2.04 2.86 8.58
CA GLN A 99 3.23 2.34 9.23
C GLN A 99 4.48 3.04 8.69
N ALA A 100 5.24 3.62 9.62
CA ALA A 100 6.49 4.29 9.31
C ALA A 100 7.65 3.29 9.30
N PHE A 101 8.49 3.40 8.29
CA PHE A 101 9.74 2.64 8.15
C PHE A 101 10.92 3.61 8.16
N PRO A 102 12.03 3.24 8.80
CA PRO A 102 13.28 3.99 8.64
C PRO A 102 13.79 3.85 7.19
N PRO A 103 14.61 4.80 6.69
CA PRO A 103 15.08 4.79 5.30
C PRO A 103 15.84 3.50 4.95
N ASP A 104 16.57 2.94 5.91
CA ASP A 104 17.37 1.73 5.81
C ASP A 104 16.60 0.43 6.07
N ALA A 105 15.26 0.47 6.24
CA ALA A 105 14.46 -0.75 6.32
C ALA A 105 14.74 -1.66 5.12
N GLU A 106 14.62 -2.97 5.29
CA GLU A 106 14.67 -3.89 4.15
C GLU A 106 13.29 -4.01 3.49
N ASP A 107 13.25 -4.43 2.22
CA ASP A 107 11.97 -4.63 1.55
C ASP A 107 11.21 -5.83 2.13
N GLU A 108 11.91 -6.86 2.65
CA GLU A 108 11.29 -7.98 3.34
C GLU A 108 10.45 -7.54 4.55
N ASP A 109 10.95 -6.60 5.36
CA ASP A 109 10.23 -6.09 6.53
C ASP A 109 8.93 -5.39 6.13
N ILE A 110 8.98 -4.58 5.06
CA ILE A 110 7.81 -3.90 4.51
C ILE A 110 6.81 -4.93 3.95
N ILE A 111 7.30 -5.96 3.26
CA ILE A 111 6.46 -7.03 2.72
C ILE A 111 5.72 -7.76 3.85
N VAL A 112 6.41 -8.12 4.93
CA VAL A 112 5.80 -8.78 6.10
C VAL A 112 4.71 -7.90 6.73
N ALA A 113 4.96 -6.59 6.85
CA ALA A 113 3.97 -5.65 7.33
C ALA A 113 2.72 -5.57 6.43
N ILE A 114 2.91 -5.50 5.10
CA ILE A 114 1.80 -5.50 4.14
C ILE A 114 0.98 -6.78 4.27
N GLU A 115 1.63 -7.95 4.36
CA GLU A 115 0.91 -9.22 4.54
C GLU A 115 0.10 -9.26 5.84
N ALA A 116 0.65 -8.74 6.94
CA ALA A 116 -0.04 -8.64 8.21
C ALA A 116 -1.26 -7.72 8.10
N ALA A 117 -1.10 -6.56 7.48
CA ALA A 117 -2.17 -5.59 7.28
C ALA A 117 -3.32 -6.15 6.42
N VAL A 118 -3.00 -6.85 5.32
CA VAL A 118 -4.01 -7.52 4.48
C VAL A 118 -4.83 -8.55 5.26
N ARG A 119 -4.20 -9.32 6.16
CA ARG A 119 -4.91 -10.31 6.99
C ARG A 119 -5.87 -9.66 7.97
N VAL A 120 -5.49 -8.53 8.56
CA VAL A 120 -6.33 -7.78 9.52
C VAL A 120 -7.48 -7.07 8.81
N SER A 121 -7.20 -6.44 7.67
CA SER A 121 -8.18 -5.66 6.90
C SER A 121 -9.23 -6.54 6.21
N ARG A 122 -8.95 -7.84 5.99
CA ARG A 122 -9.84 -8.76 5.29
C ARG A 122 -9.93 -10.14 5.98
N PRO A 123 -10.55 -10.21 7.17
CA PRO A 123 -10.70 -11.46 7.91
C PRO A 123 -11.74 -12.35 7.19
N GLY A 124 -11.28 -13.24 6.31
CA GLY A 124 -12.21 -14.10 5.55
C GLY A 124 -11.67 -14.91 4.38
N ALA A 125 -10.36 -14.87 4.07
CA ALA A 125 -9.75 -15.80 3.10
C ALA A 125 -9.62 -17.22 3.70
N VAL A 126 -10.74 -17.84 4.04
CA VAL A 126 -10.81 -19.25 4.42
C VAL A 126 -10.50 -20.08 3.17
N PRO A 127 -9.62 -21.10 3.23
CA PRO A 127 -9.41 -21.97 2.09
C PRO A 127 -10.72 -22.68 1.77
N SER A 128 -11.31 -22.39 0.61
CA SER A 128 -12.30 -23.28 0.01
C SER A 128 -11.64 -24.64 -0.18
N ARG A 129 -11.91 -25.58 0.73
CA ARG A 129 -11.76 -27.02 0.46
C ARG A 129 -12.76 -27.39 -0.64
N ARG A 130 -12.43 -27.11 -1.89
CA ARG A 130 -12.94 -27.90 -3.01
C ARG A 130 -12.10 -29.17 -3.06
N GLY A 131 -12.65 -30.27 -2.60
CA GLY A 131 -12.04 -31.58 -2.78
C GLY A 131 -12.18 -32.51 -1.58
N ALA A 132 -13.41 -32.90 -1.28
CA ALA A 132 -13.65 -34.26 -0.79
C ALA A 132 -15.04 -34.66 -1.31
N ALA A 133 -15.03 -35.35 -2.45
CA ALA A 133 -16.21 -36.08 -2.89
C ALA A 133 -16.57 -37.12 -1.81
N PRO A 134 -17.85 -37.31 -1.46
CA PRO A 134 -18.22 -38.51 -0.74
C PRO A 134 -18.03 -39.69 -1.70
N LEU A 135 -17.06 -40.55 -1.40
CA LEU A 135 -17.06 -41.91 -1.89
C LEU A 135 -17.78 -42.77 -0.85
N PHE A 136 -18.92 -43.31 -1.31
CA PHE A 136 -19.81 -44.31 -0.71
C PHE A 136 -20.75 -43.83 0.40
#